data_AF-A0A800BNJ6-F1
#
_entry.id   AF-A0A800BNJ6-F1
#
_cell.length_a   1.000
_cell.length_b   1.000
_cell.length_c   1.000
_cell.angle_alpha   90.00
_cell.angle_beta   90.00
_cell.angle_gamma   90.00
#
_symmetry.space_group_name_H-M   'P 1'
#
loop_
_entity.id
_entity.type
_entity.pdbx_description
1 polymer ?
#
loop_
_entity_poly.entity_id
_entity_poly.type
_entity_poly.pdbx_seq_one_letter_code
_entity_poly.pdbx_strand_id
1 'polypeptide(L)'
;ERPLFLIGDPKQAIYGFRGAEIYTYLQAAKKVESRFTLTQNYRSHKGLVEAVNRIFTLKNHPFVFKEIGFVKGKASKEAERNRLEINGAPSAPMKVWLLGEGNYKNKEKLTQLICPLVASEIQRLIELGRQAKAVIDGRPLKSSDLAVLVRTNLQAAQIQQALNALGIHSVVYGGQSVWNTAEADELERILWAVATPEDEGLLRGALATTILGATADQLHGLLTEAPGPGSSTAKWDLILERFKGYRALWQEQGFVVMMGSLIRKEGIKARLLGQPYGERRLTNLLHLVELIQQALSQRRMGISGLLRWMGDQRRGGNEKGEASLMRLESDEEAVKILTIYKS
;
A
#
# COMPACT_ATOMS: atom_id res chain seq x y z
N GLU A 1 27.46 19.61 33.12
CA GLU A 1 27.33 19.11 31.73
C GLU A 1 26.08 18.25 31.62
N ARG A 2 25.40 18.22 30.48
CA ARG A 2 24.25 17.33 30.25
C ARG A 2 24.71 16.07 29.52
N PRO A 3 24.36 14.86 29.96
CA PRO A 3 24.72 13.65 29.25
C PRO A 3 23.94 13.54 27.93
N LEU A 4 24.63 13.16 26.85
CA LEU A 4 24.04 12.88 25.53
C LEU A 4 24.10 11.37 25.28
N PHE A 5 22.94 10.75 25.09
CA PHE A 5 22.83 9.35 24.73
C PHE A 5 22.46 9.21 23.25
N LEU A 6 23.29 8.50 22.49
CA LEU A 6 23.05 8.18 21.08
C LEU A 6 22.81 6.67 20.95
N ILE A 7 21.63 6.30 20.47
CA ILE A 7 21.22 4.90 20.29
C ILE A 7 20.99 4.66 18.81
N GLY A 8 21.61 3.63 18.25
CA GLY A 8 21.44 3.26 16.85
C GLY A 8 22.17 1.97 16.49
N ASP A 9 21.92 1.47 15.28
CA ASP A 9 22.61 0.32 14.73
C ASP A 9 23.12 0.65 13.31
N PRO A 10 24.44 0.81 13.10
CA PRO A 10 24.98 1.11 11.77
C PRO A 10 24.74 -0.01 10.76
N LYS A 11 24.50 -1.25 11.23
CA LYS A 11 24.15 -2.40 10.38
C LYS A 11 22.78 -2.25 9.72
N GLN A 12 21.92 -1.37 10.26
CA GLN A 12 20.55 -1.11 9.81
C GLN A 12 20.40 0.25 9.11
N ALA A 13 21.50 0.91 8.75
CA ALA A 13 21.48 2.20 8.07
C ALA A 13 21.04 2.04 6.59
N ILE A 14 19.72 2.06 6.36
CA ILE A 14 19.12 1.84 5.04
C ILE A 14 18.48 3.09 4.40
N TYR A 15 18.51 4.24 5.06
CA TYR A 15 17.82 5.47 4.63
C TYR A 15 18.69 6.48 3.84
N GLY A 16 19.70 6.01 3.11
CA GLY A 16 20.61 6.90 2.36
C GLY A 16 19.89 7.82 1.35
N PHE A 17 18.76 7.38 0.78
CA PHE A 17 17.92 8.19 -0.12
C PHE A 17 17.22 9.39 0.56
N ARG A 18 17.18 9.42 1.90
CA ARG A 18 16.68 10.57 2.69
C ARG A 18 17.81 11.45 3.23
N GLY A 19 19.04 11.29 2.72
CA GLY A 19 20.21 12.04 3.18
C GLY A 19 20.79 11.52 4.51
N ALA A 20 20.38 10.35 4.99
CA ALA A 20 21.01 9.74 6.16
C ALA A 20 22.45 9.31 5.80
N GLU A 21 23.43 9.93 6.46
CA GLU A 21 24.84 9.73 6.16
C GLU A 21 25.53 8.83 7.20
N ILE A 22 25.95 7.64 6.77
CA ILE A 22 26.66 6.68 7.63
C ILE A 22 28.01 7.22 8.11
N TYR A 23 28.69 8.08 7.33
CA TYR A 23 29.96 8.69 7.71
C TYR A 23 29.83 9.56 8.96
N THR A 24 28.75 10.32 9.09
CA THR A 24 28.46 11.14 10.28
C THR A 24 28.36 10.26 11.53
N TYR A 25 27.67 9.13 11.44
CA TYR A 25 27.62 8.14 12.53
C TYR A 25 29.03 7.61 12.86
N LEU A 26 29.82 7.22 11.85
CA LEU A 26 31.16 6.67 12.07
C LEU A 26 32.12 7.69 12.68
N GLN A 27 32.04 8.97 12.27
CA GLN A 27 32.82 10.05 12.87
C GLN A 27 32.40 10.35 14.31
N ALA A 28 31.09 10.41 14.58
CA ALA A 28 30.58 10.59 15.93
C ALA A 28 30.99 9.43 16.85
N ALA A 29 30.89 8.19 16.36
CA ALA A 29 31.33 7.01 17.09
C ALA A 29 32.81 7.12 17.50
N LYS A 30 33.68 7.63 16.63
CA LYS A 30 35.11 7.85 16.95
C LYS A 30 35.36 8.87 18.07
N LYS A 31 34.44 9.81 18.30
CA LYS A 31 34.59 10.90 19.28
C LYS A 31 33.96 10.61 20.65
N VAL A 32 33.15 9.57 20.79
CA VAL A 32 32.56 9.21 22.09
C VAL A 32 33.52 8.39 22.95
N GLU A 33 33.60 8.73 24.22
CA GLU A 33 34.46 8.06 25.21
C GLU A 33 33.93 6.66 25.57
N SER A 34 32.61 6.51 25.66
CA SER A 34 31.95 5.26 26.06
C SER A 34 31.09 4.70 24.93
N ARG A 35 31.22 3.39 24.69
CA ARG A 35 30.38 2.64 23.72
C ARG A 35 29.84 1.38 24.35
N PHE A 36 28.55 1.12 24.12
CA PHE A 36 27.86 -0.06 24.63
C PHE A 36 27.24 -0.84 23.49
N THR A 37 27.12 -2.16 23.63
CA THR A 37 26.49 -3.04 22.65
C THR A 37 25.50 -3.95 23.34
N LEU A 38 24.23 -3.87 22.93
CA LEU A 38 23.20 -4.80 23.38
C LEU A 38 23.29 -6.07 22.54
N THR A 39 23.76 -7.15 23.15
CA THR A 39 23.95 -8.43 22.45
C THR A 39 22.75 -9.37 22.59
N GLN A 40 21.86 -9.13 23.54
CA GLN A 40 20.73 -10.00 23.83
C GLN A 40 19.57 -9.73 22.85
N ASN A 41 19.13 -10.76 22.11
CA ASN A 41 17.95 -10.73 21.25
C ASN A 41 16.75 -11.34 22.00
N TYR A 42 15.69 -10.55 22.15
CA TYR A 42 14.43 -10.94 22.79
C TYR A 42 13.26 -11.15 21.80
N ARG A 43 13.50 -10.93 20.49
CA ARG A 43 12.45 -10.87 19.47
C ARG A 43 12.34 -12.15 18.63
N SER A 44 13.42 -12.92 18.53
CA SER A 44 13.53 -14.00 17.55
C SER A 44 13.89 -15.33 18.21
N HIS A 45 13.38 -16.41 17.62
CA HIS A 45 13.72 -17.77 18.00
C HIS A 45 15.23 -18.01 17.90
N LYS A 46 15.81 -18.76 18.84
CA LYS A 46 17.25 -19.03 18.95
C LYS A 46 17.88 -19.49 17.63
N GLY A 47 17.25 -20.44 16.96
CA GLY A 47 17.76 -20.98 15.70
C GLY A 47 17.87 -19.94 14.58
N LEU A 48 16.99 -18.93 14.55
CA LEU A 48 17.07 -17.85 13.56
C LEU A 48 18.25 -16.91 13.88
N VAL A 49 18.45 -16.58 15.16
CA VAL A 49 19.60 -15.78 15.62
C VAL A 49 20.91 -16.46 15.24
N GLU A 50 21.00 -17.79 15.43
CA GLU A 50 22.17 -18.59 15.06
C GLU A 50 22.41 -18.62 13.55
N ALA A 51 21.36 -18.81 12.75
CA ALA A 51 21.45 -18.80 11.29
C ALA A 51 21.96 -17.44 10.75
N VAL A 52 21.40 -16.33 11.25
CA VAL A 52 21.85 -14.98 10.89
C VAL A 52 23.30 -14.75 11.33
N ASN A 53 23.64 -15.11 12.57
CA ASN A 53 25.03 -15.03 13.06
C ASN A 53 25.99 -15.80 12.15
N ARG A 54 25.60 -16.99 11.69
CA ARG A 54 26.44 -17.81 10.81
C ARG A 54 26.70 -17.10 9.48
N ILE A 55 25.67 -16.55 8.82
CA ILE A 55 25.81 -15.82 7.55
C ILE A 55 26.78 -14.65 7.70
N PHE A 56 26.55 -13.78 8.69
CA PHE A 56 27.35 -12.56 8.86
C PHE A 56 28.74 -12.81 9.46
N THR A 57 29.08 -14.05 9.81
CA THR A 57 30.42 -14.41 10.28
C THR A 57 31.22 -15.24 9.28
N LEU A 58 30.70 -15.46 8.07
CA LEU A 58 31.44 -16.10 6.97
C LEU A 58 32.62 -15.25 6.45
N LYS A 59 32.58 -13.93 6.70
CA LYS A 59 33.62 -12.98 6.31
C LYS A 59 33.98 -12.12 7.53
N ASN A 60 35.25 -11.72 7.62
CA ASN A 60 35.73 -10.85 8.70
C ASN A 60 35.08 -9.46 8.66
N HIS A 61 34.76 -8.97 7.46
CA HIS A 61 34.07 -7.70 7.23
C HIS A 61 32.82 -7.98 6.38
N PRO A 62 31.68 -8.30 6.99
CA PRO A 62 30.47 -8.67 6.26
C PRO A 62 29.70 -7.45 5.70
N PHE A 63 30.09 -6.23 6.10
CA PHE A 63 29.53 -4.98 5.61
C PHE A 63 30.51 -4.24 4.72
N VAL A 64 29.99 -3.36 3.86
CA VAL A 64 30.78 -2.57 2.89
C VAL A 64 31.82 -1.69 3.60
N PHE A 65 31.44 -1.09 4.73
CA PHE A 65 32.33 -0.28 5.57
C PHE A 65 33.00 -1.17 6.62
N LYS A 66 34.34 -1.22 6.61
CA LYS A 66 35.13 -2.09 7.51
C LYS A 66 34.97 -1.70 8.97
N GLU A 67 34.68 -0.43 9.22
CA GLU A 67 34.39 0.13 10.54
C GLU A 67 33.09 -0.42 11.15
N ILE A 68 32.20 -0.96 10.32
CA ILE A 68 30.98 -1.63 10.76
C ILE A 68 31.30 -3.10 11.02
N GLY A 69 31.65 -3.40 12.27
CA GLY A 69 31.83 -4.78 12.74
C GLY A 69 30.50 -5.51 12.92
N PHE A 70 30.56 -6.84 12.91
CA PHE A 70 29.43 -7.70 13.28
C PHE A 70 29.71 -8.38 14.62
N VAL A 71 28.96 -8.00 15.66
CA VAL A 71 28.97 -8.67 16.96
C VAL A 71 27.83 -9.68 16.98
N LYS A 72 28.15 -10.95 17.26
CA LYS A 72 27.13 -12.02 17.33
C LYS A 72 26.10 -11.70 18.41
N GLY A 73 24.82 -11.76 18.03
CA GLY A 73 23.72 -11.69 18.98
C GLY A 73 23.60 -12.98 19.77
N LYS A 74 23.16 -12.90 21.02
CA LYS A 74 22.81 -14.04 21.87
C LYS A 74 21.30 -14.07 22.04
N ALA A 75 20.68 -15.20 21.72
CA ALA A 75 19.27 -15.41 21.97
C ALA A 75 19.00 -15.39 23.49
N SER A 76 17.95 -14.69 23.94
CA SER A 76 17.54 -14.66 25.35
C SER A 76 17.05 -16.03 25.83
N LYS A 77 16.93 -16.21 27.16
CA LYS A 77 16.33 -17.43 27.72
C LYS A 77 14.88 -17.64 27.27
N GLU A 78 14.21 -16.58 26.82
CA GLU A 78 12.84 -16.60 26.27
C GLU A 78 12.80 -16.91 24.76
N ALA A 79 13.95 -17.17 24.13
CA ALA A 79 14.07 -17.36 22.68
C ALA A 79 13.65 -18.76 22.17
N GLU A 80 12.99 -19.57 22.99
CA GLU A 80 12.29 -20.78 22.53
C GLU A 80 10.88 -20.49 22.01
N ARG A 81 10.38 -19.26 22.19
CA ARG A 81 9.13 -18.78 21.60
C ARG A 81 9.22 -18.67 20.07
N ASN A 82 8.06 -18.68 19.43
CA ASN A 82 7.82 -18.68 17.99
C ASN A 82 8.44 -19.88 17.26
N ARG A 83 8.42 -21.06 17.89
CA ARG A 83 8.92 -22.29 17.29
C ARG A 83 7.87 -22.84 16.33
N LEU A 84 8.24 -22.90 15.04
CA LEU A 84 7.43 -23.52 14.00
C LEU A 84 7.67 -25.02 13.94
N GLU A 85 6.60 -25.80 14.09
CA GLU A 85 6.59 -27.24 13.84
C GLU A 85 5.69 -27.55 12.65
N ILE A 86 6.13 -28.49 11.81
CA ILE A 86 5.38 -28.98 10.66
C ILE A 86 5.29 -30.51 10.78
N ASN A 87 4.08 -31.05 10.79
CA ASN A 87 3.78 -32.47 10.99
C ASN A 87 4.41 -33.04 12.28
N GLY A 88 4.39 -32.27 13.37
CA GLY A 88 4.95 -32.67 14.66
C GLY A 88 6.48 -32.65 14.74
N ALA A 89 7.18 -32.19 13.69
CA ALA A 89 8.63 -32.03 13.69
C ALA A 89 9.02 -30.54 13.62
N PRO A 90 10.05 -30.10 14.37
CA PRO A 90 10.57 -28.73 14.24
C PRO A 90 11.01 -28.42 12.81
N SER A 91 10.53 -27.29 12.28
CA SER A 91 10.97 -26.76 10.99
C SER A 91 12.28 -25.99 11.14
N ALA A 92 13.16 -26.08 10.13
CA ALA A 92 14.35 -25.26 10.06
C ALA A 92 13.97 -23.75 10.09
N PRO A 93 14.66 -22.92 10.90
CA PRO A 93 14.35 -21.50 11.09
C PRO A 93 14.72 -20.64 9.87
N MET A 94 15.57 -21.16 8.98
CA MET A 94 15.98 -20.52 7.74
C MET A 94 16.04 -21.59 6.65
N LYS A 95 15.32 -21.36 5.54
CA LYS A 95 15.33 -22.20 4.36
C LYS A 95 15.77 -21.36 3.17
N VAL A 96 16.75 -21.86 2.42
CA VAL A 96 17.23 -21.21 1.19
C VAL A 96 16.74 -22.03 0.02
N TRP A 97 15.98 -21.39 -0.87
CA TRP A 97 15.47 -22.02 -2.09
C TRP A 97 16.43 -21.73 -3.24
N LEU A 98 17.01 -22.79 -3.79
CA LEU A 98 17.90 -22.71 -4.94
C LEU A 98 17.08 -23.04 -6.19
N LEU A 99 17.08 -22.12 -7.15
CA LEU A 99 16.57 -22.43 -8.48
C LEU A 99 17.57 -23.36 -9.18
N GLY A 100 17.06 -24.33 -9.92
CA GLY A 100 17.87 -25.25 -10.72
C GLY A 100 18.61 -24.53 -11.86
N GLU A 101 19.20 -25.29 -12.79
CA GLU A 101 19.85 -24.69 -13.95
C GLU A 101 18.84 -23.96 -14.86
N GLY A 102 19.18 -22.74 -15.28
CA GLY A 102 18.32 -21.94 -16.15
C GLY A 102 18.89 -20.58 -16.50
N ASN A 103 18.30 -19.92 -17.50
CA ASN A 103 18.70 -18.58 -17.93
C ASN A 103 17.96 -17.50 -17.12
N TYR A 104 18.55 -17.07 -16.02
CA TYR A 104 17.97 -16.09 -15.09
C TYR A 104 18.51 -14.66 -15.25
N LYS A 105 18.99 -14.30 -16.44
CA LYS A 105 19.58 -12.96 -16.68
C LYS A 105 18.57 -11.82 -16.62
N ASN A 106 17.28 -12.10 -16.82
CA ASN A 106 16.22 -11.09 -16.79
C ASN A 106 15.49 -11.09 -15.43
N LYS A 107 15.61 -9.97 -14.70
CA LYS A 107 15.02 -9.77 -13.38
C LYS A 107 13.49 -9.80 -13.37
N GLU A 108 12.85 -9.28 -14.42
CA GLU A 108 11.38 -9.27 -14.52
C GLU A 108 10.84 -10.68 -14.73
N LYS A 109 11.44 -11.45 -15.65
CA LYS A 109 11.11 -12.88 -15.85
C LYS A 109 11.33 -13.69 -14.58
N LEU A 110 12.44 -13.43 -13.87
CA LEU A 110 12.73 -14.09 -12.60
C LEU A 110 11.68 -13.74 -11.53
N THR A 111 11.24 -12.48 -11.47
CA THR A 111 10.20 -12.06 -10.52
C THR A 111 8.85 -12.72 -10.85
N GLN A 112 8.48 -12.80 -12.13
CA GLN A 112 7.28 -13.50 -12.59
C GLN A 112 7.32 -15.00 -12.27
N LEU A 113 8.50 -15.62 -12.21
CA LEU A 113 8.66 -17.01 -11.79
C LEU A 113 8.60 -17.17 -10.25
N ILE A 114 9.26 -16.29 -9.50
CA ILE A 114 9.38 -16.41 -8.04
C ILE A 114 8.07 -16.07 -7.32
N CYS A 115 7.32 -15.05 -7.77
CA CYS A 115 6.11 -14.62 -7.09
C CYS A 115 5.07 -15.75 -6.92
N PRO A 116 4.73 -16.53 -7.97
CA PRO A 116 3.86 -17.69 -7.82
C PRO A 116 4.42 -18.77 -6.89
N LEU A 117 5.73 -19.05 -6.92
CA LEU A 117 6.34 -20.05 -6.03
C LEU A 117 6.22 -19.66 -4.56
N VAL A 118 6.45 -18.38 -4.24
CA VAL A 118 6.26 -17.85 -2.89
C VAL A 118 4.79 -17.93 -2.47
N ALA A 119 3.86 -17.58 -3.36
CA ALA A 119 2.44 -17.67 -3.09
C ALA A 119 1.99 -19.13 -2.82
N SER A 120 2.50 -20.10 -3.59
CA SER A 120 2.22 -21.52 -3.39
C SER A 120 2.75 -22.05 -2.05
N GLU A 121 3.92 -21.58 -1.58
CA GLU A 121 4.42 -21.95 -0.25
C GLU A 121 3.54 -21.39 0.87
N ILE A 122 3.12 -20.14 0.73
CA ILE A 122 2.21 -19.50 1.68
C ILE A 122 0.89 -20.27 1.72
N GLN A 123 0.33 -20.64 0.56
CA GLN A 123 -0.85 -21.48 0.47
C GLN A 123 -0.65 -22.82 1.21
N ARG A 124 0.48 -23.50 0.96
CA ARG A 124 0.82 -24.76 1.61
C ARG A 124 0.90 -24.63 3.13
N LEU A 125 1.53 -23.55 3.63
CA LEU A 125 1.64 -23.29 5.06
C LEU A 125 0.29 -22.97 5.71
N ILE A 126 -0.55 -22.17 5.05
CA ILE A 126 -1.91 -21.85 5.53
C ILE A 126 -2.76 -23.12 5.59
N GLU A 127 -2.70 -23.96 4.55
CA GLU A 127 -3.46 -25.22 4.51
C GLU A 127 -3.01 -26.20 5.61
N LEU A 128 -1.69 -26.31 5.84
CA LEU A 128 -1.18 -27.06 6.99
C LEU A 128 -1.59 -26.45 8.33
N GLY A 129 -1.68 -25.12 8.43
CA GLY A 129 -2.19 -24.43 9.61
C GLY A 129 -3.65 -24.79 9.89
N ARG A 130 -4.52 -24.76 8.86
CA ARG A 130 -5.92 -25.19 8.96
C ARG A 130 -6.07 -26.64 9.42
N GLN A 131 -5.16 -27.51 9.01
CA GLN A 131 -5.12 -28.92 9.42
C GLN A 131 -4.43 -29.13 10.79
N ALA A 132 -4.06 -28.07 11.50
CA ALA A 132 -3.25 -28.10 12.72
C ALA A 132 -1.91 -28.87 12.60
N LYS A 133 -1.40 -28.98 11.37
CA LYS A 133 -0.12 -29.63 11.05
C LYS A 133 1.04 -28.65 11.02
N ALA A 134 0.78 -27.36 10.75
CA ALA A 134 1.74 -26.29 10.97
C ALA A 134 1.33 -25.50 12.22
N VAL A 135 2.15 -25.55 13.26
CA VAL A 135 1.88 -24.91 14.55
C VAL A 135 3.05 -24.02 14.97
N ILE A 136 2.73 -22.88 15.58
CA ILE A 136 3.68 -21.96 16.19
C ILE A 136 3.39 -21.97 17.69
N ASP A 137 4.33 -22.40 18.53
CA ASP A 137 4.13 -22.49 19.98
C ASP A 137 2.82 -23.22 20.40
N GLY A 138 2.49 -24.30 19.68
CA GLY A 138 1.30 -25.13 19.96
C GLY A 138 -0.02 -24.57 19.43
N ARG A 139 -0.07 -23.35 18.88
CA ARG A 139 -1.25 -22.83 18.17
C ARG A 139 -1.13 -23.04 16.66
N PRO A 140 -2.23 -23.32 15.94
CA PRO A 140 -2.23 -23.36 14.47
C PRO A 140 -1.67 -22.07 13.85
N LEU A 141 -0.87 -22.23 12.80
CA LEU A 141 -0.38 -21.12 12.00
C LEU A 141 -1.55 -20.43 11.30
N LYS A 142 -1.60 -19.10 11.38
CA LYS A 142 -2.58 -18.25 10.69
C LYS A 142 -1.91 -17.41 9.61
N SER A 143 -2.70 -16.90 8.66
CA SER A 143 -2.25 -15.97 7.63
C SER A 143 -1.55 -14.73 8.20
N SER A 144 -2.00 -14.23 9.35
CA SER A 144 -1.44 -13.04 10.02
C SER A 144 -0.08 -13.26 10.68
N ASP A 145 0.36 -14.52 10.80
CA ASP A 145 1.73 -14.88 11.19
C ASP A 145 2.72 -14.81 10.03
N LEU A 146 2.22 -14.68 8.80
CA LEU A 146 3.03 -14.68 7.59
C LEU A 146 3.30 -13.26 7.11
N ALA A 147 4.55 -12.99 6.76
CA ALA A 147 4.97 -11.75 6.15
C ALA A 147 5.88 -12.00 4.93
N VAL A 148 5.70 -11.19 3.88
CA VAL A 148 6.57 -11.18 2.70
C VAL A 148 7.30 -9.85 2.64
N LEU A 149 8.63 -9.90 2.71
CA LEU A 149 9.50 -8.73 2.59
C LEU A 149 9.96 -8.56 1.14
N VAL A 150 9.69 -7.38 0.57
CA VAL A 150 10.08 -7.03 -0.80
C VAL A 150 10.91 -5.74 -0.84
N ARG A 151 11.58 -5.46 -1.97
CA ARG A 151 12.37 -4.23 -2.12
C ARG A 151 11.57 -3.07 -2.69
N THR A 152 10.59 -3.35 -3.56
CA THR A 152 9.83 -2.32 -4.29
C THR A 152 8.33 -2.53 -4.19
N ASN A 153 7.56 -1.46 -4.37
CA ASN A 153 6.10 -1.53 -4.42
C ASN A 153 5.59 -2.35 -5.62
N LEU A 154 6.35 -2.39 -6.71
CA LEU A 154 6.03 -3.25 -7.85
C LEU A 154 6.08 -4.73 -7.46
N GLN A 155 7.13 -5.15 -6.74
CA GLN A 155 7.23 -6.52 -6.23
C GLN A 155 6.10 -6.83 -5.23
N ALA A 156 5.72 -5.86 -4.40
CA ALA A 156 4.59 -6.03 -3.47
C ALA A 156 3.29 -6.31 -4.23
N ALA A 157 3.02 -5.53 -5.29
CA ALA A 157 1.85 -5.73 -6.15
C ALA A 157 1.87 -7.09 -6.85
N GLN A 158 3.03 -7.54 -7.34
CA GLN A 158 3.17 -8.84 -7.99
C GLN A 158 2.95 -10.01 -7.02
N ILE A 159 3.44 -9.92 -5.78
CA ILE A 159 3.15 -10.91 -4.73
C ILE A 159 1.66 -10.90 -4.37
N GLN A 160 1.06 -9.72 -4.18
CA GLN A 160 -0.36 -9.59 -3.87
C GLN A 160 -1.22 -10.21 -4.97
N GLN A 161 -0.90 -9.96 -6.24
CA GLN A 161 -1.58 -10.57 -7.38
C GLN A 161 -1.46 -12.09 -7.37
N ALA A 162 -0.26 -12.63 -7.09
CA ALA A 162 -0.05 -14.08 -7.01
C ALA A 162 -0.82 -14.73 -5.85
N LEU A 163 -0.91 -14.07 -4.69
CA LEU A 163 -1.72 -14.53 -3.55
C LEU A 163 -3.23 -14.47 -3.86
N ASN A 164 -3.69 -13.38 -4.47
CA ASN A 164 -5.09 -13.22 -4.88
C ASN A 164 -5.51 -14.29 -5.89
N ALA A 165 -4.62 -14.67 -6.82
CA ALA A 165 -4.88 -15.76 -7.78
C ALA A 165 -5.10 -17.13 -7.11
N LEU A 166 -4.62 -17.31 -5.87
CA LEU A 166 -4.83 -18.50 -5.03
C LEU A 166 -5.95 -18.30 -3.99
N GLY A 167 -6.69 -17.18 -4.04
CA GLY A 167 -7.73 -16.85 -3.07
C GLY A 167 -7.21 -16.50 -1.67
N ILE A 168 -5.93 -16.13 -1.55
CA ILE A 168 -5.30 -15.79 -0.26
C ILE A 168 -5.39 -14.28 -0.05
N HIS A 169 -6.08 -13.87 1.01
CA HIS A 169 -6.16 -12.47 1.37
C HIS A 169 -4.79 -11.95 1.88
N SER A 170 -4.38 -10.79 1.35
CA SER A 170 -3.10 -10.17 1.70
C SER A 170 -3.18 -8.64 1.69
N VAL A 171 -2.41 -8.04 2.59
CA VAL A 171 -2.39 -6.60 2.86
C VAL A 171 -0.99 -6.05 2.63
N VAL A 172 -0.89 -5.03 1.76
CA VAL A 172 0.39 -4.36 1.44
C VAL A 172 0.60 -3.16 2.38
N TYR A 173 1.53 -3.30 3.31
CA TYR A 173 1.94 -2.24 4.22
C TYR A 173 2.83 -1.22 3.53
N GLY A 174 2.36 0.02 3.56
CA GLY A 174 3.01 1.10 2.84
C GLY A 174 2.77 1.10 1.36
N GLY A 175 1.58 0.64 0.96
CA GLY A 175 1.11 0.55 -0.42
C GLY A 175 1.15 1.84 -1.22
N GLN A 176 0.59 1.74 -2.42
CA GLN A 176 0.51 2.87 -3.33
C GLN A 176 -0.29 4.02 -2.68
N SER A 177 0.07 5.24 -3.05
CA SER A 177 -0.72 6.41 -2.68
C SER A 177 -2.14 6.23 -3.25
N VAL A 178 -3.17 6.57 -2.49
CA VAL A 178 -4.54 6.60 -3.01
C VAL A 178 -4.67 7.56 -4.20
N TRP A 179 -3.77 8.54 -4.32
CA TRP A 179 -3.63 9.41 -5.50
C TRP A 179 -3.25 8.68 -6.79
N ASN A 180 -2.68 7.48 -6.72
CA ASN A 180 -2.27 6.69 -7.89
C ASN A 180 -3.35 5.69 -8.34
N THR A 181 -4.56 5.79 -7.78
CA THR A 181 -5.68 4.89 -8.09
C THR A 181 -6.47 5.34 -9.31
N ALA A 182 -7.21 4.41 -9.91
CA ALA A 182 -8.25 4.74 -10.89
C ALA A 182 -9.33 5.65 -10.26
N GLU A 183 -9.67 5.45 -8.98
CA GLU A 183 -10.64 6.31 -8.28
C GLU A 183 -10.17 7.78 -8.22
N ALA A 184 -8.88 8.04 -8.05
CA ALA A 184 -8.34 9.39 -8.06
C ALA A 184 -8.45 10.05 -9.45
N ASP A 185 -8.23 9.27 -10.51
CA ASP A 185 -8.40 9.74 -11.89
C ASP A 185 -9.85 10.10 -12.21
N GLU A 186 -10.75 9.19 -11.88
CA GLU A 186 -12.18 9.39 -12.11
C GLU A 186 -12.74 10.53 -11.27
N LEU A 187 -12.33 10.65 -10.00
CA LEU A 187 -12.74 11.76 -9.15
C LEU A 187 -12.26 13.10 -9.70
N GLU A 188 -11.02 13.19 -10.22
CA GLU A 188 -10.54 14.42 -10.86
C GLU A 188 -11.43 14.81 -12.05
N ARG A 189 -11.77 13.86 -12.94
CA ARG A 189 -12.67 14.10 -14.08
C ARG A 189 -14.05 14.57 -13.65
N ILE A 190 -14.62 13.95 -12.62
CA ILE A 190 -15.92 14.33 -12.07
C ILE A 190 -15.86 15.75 -11.50
N LEU A 191 -14.81 16.08 -10.74
CA LEU A 191 -14.69 17.42 -10.15
C LEU A 191 -14.47 18.51 -11.21
N TRP A 192 -13.76 18.21 -12.30
CA TRP A 192 -13.68 19.11 -13.45
C TRP A 192 -15.05 19.36 -14.10
N ALA A 193 -15.86 18.32 -14.29
CA ALA A 193 -17.23 18.46 -14.79
C ALA A 193 -18.15 19.23 -13.83
N VAL A 194 -17.98 19.07 -12.52
CA VAL A 194 -18.73 19.89 -11.54
C VAL A 194 -18.27 21.35 -11.57
N ALA A 195 -16.98 21.63 -11.78
CA ALA A 195 -16.47 22.99 -11.85
C ALA A 195 -16.95 23.72 -13.13
N THR A 196 -16.99 23.01 -14.25
CA THR A 196 -17.35 23.55 -15.57
C THR A 196 -18.41 22.67 -16.23
N PRO A 197 -19.65 22.64 -15.69
CA PRO A 197 -20.72 21.79 -16.21
C PRO A 197 -21.16 22.15 -17.63
N GLU A 198 -20.91 23.39 -18.06
CA GLU A 198 -21.20 23.86 -19.41
C GLU A 198 -20.26 23.29 -20.48
N ASP A 199 -19.12 22.69 -20.08
CA ASP A 199 -18.22 21.98 -20.99
C ASP A 199 -18.72 20.55 -21.21
N GLU A 200 -19.32 20.31 -22.37
CA GLU A 200 -19.89 19.00 -22.70
C GLU A 200 -18.86 17.88 -22.70
N GLY A 201 -17.60 18.17 -23.07
CA GLY A 201 -16.53 17.18 -23.12
C GLY A 201 -16.20 16.67 -21.72
N LEU A 202 -16.05 17.59 -20.77
CA LEU A 202 -15.82 17.26 -19.36
C LEU A 202 -17.01 16.50 -18.77
N LEU A 203 -18.24 16.96 -19.04
CA LEU A 203 -19.44 16.35 -18.51
C LEU A 203 -19.63 14.91 -19.04
N ARG A 204 -19.44 14.68 -20.35
CA ARG A 204 -19.43 13.33 -20.94
C ARG A 204 -18.33 12.45 -20.34
N GLY A 205 -17.13 13.00 -20.19
CA GLY A 205 -16.00 12.29 -19.58
C GLY A 205 -16.27 11.86 -18.14
N ALA A 206 -16.96 12.69 -17.35
CA ALA A 206 -17.38 12.35 -15.99
C ALA A 206 -18.43 11.25 -15.97
N LEU A 207 -19.47 11.33 -16.81
CA LEU A 207 -20.52 10.31 -16.89
C LEU A 207 -19.97 8.92 -17.24
N ALA A 208 -18.95 8.88 -18.10
CA ALA A 208 -18.28 7.65 -18.54
C ALA A 208 -17.36 7.02 -17.47
N THR A 209 -17.12 7.69 -16.33
CA THR A 209 -16.37 7.09 -15.22
C THR A 209 -17.11 5.90 -14.63
N THR A 210 -16.40 4.95 -14.03
CA THR A 210 -17.06 3.81 -13.35
C THR A 210 -17.72 4.21 -12.02
N ILE A 211 -17.28 5.32 -11.41
CA ILE A 211 -17.93 5.96 -10.25
C ILE A 211 -19.35 6.42 -10.58
N LEU A 212 -19.57 7.13 -11.71
CA LEU A 212 -20.91 7.56 -12.14
C LEU A 212 -21.63 6.48 -12.97
N GLY A 213 -20.90 5.70 -13.74
CA GLY A 213 -21.31 4.43 -14.34
C GLY A 213 -22.37 4.54 -15.42
N ALA A 214 -22.37 5.59 -16.25
CA ALA A 214 -23.24 5.63 -17.42
C ALA A 214 -22.84 4.53 -18.42
N THR A 215 -23.81 3.80 -18.95
CA THR A 215 -23.56 2.75 -19.95
C THR A 215 -23.28 3.36 -21.33
N ALA A 216 -22.64 2.59 -22.21
CA ALA A 216 -22.41 3.01 -23.60
C ALA A 216 -23.74 3.39 -24.30
N ASP A 217 -24.81 2.63 -24.07
CA ASP A 217 -26.14 2.92 -24.64
C ASP A 217 -26.73 4.22 -24.08
N GLN A 218 -26.55 4.49 -22.77
CA GLN A 218 -26.99 5.73 -22.16
C GLN A 218 -26.24 6.93 -22.72
N LEU A 219 -24.92 6.83 -22.87
CA LEU A 219 -24.09 7.88 -23.46
C LEU A 219 -24.41 8.09 -24.94
N HIS A 220 -24.61 7.01 -25.70
CA HIS A 220 -25.02 7.09 -27.10
C HIS A 220 -26.40 7.73 -27.24
N GLY A 221 -27.36 7.37 -26.39
CA GLY A 221 -28.69 7.98 -26.35
C GLY A 221 -28.69 9.46 -25.96
N LEU A 222 -27.63 9.97 -25.33
CA LEU A 222 -27.43 11.42 -25.12
C LEU A 222 -26.86 12.13 -26.35
N LEU A 223 -26.26 11.40 -27.29
CA LEU A 223 -25.65 11.94 -28.52
C LEU A 223 -26.61 11.89 -29.73
N THR A 224 -27.62 11.02 -29.71
CA THR A 224 -28.54 10.85 -30.84
C THR A 224 -29.82 11.67 -30.64
N GLU A 225 -30.07 12.65 -31.52
CA GLU A 225 -31.30 13.44 -31.51
C GLU A 225 -32.51 12.61 -31.95
N ALA A 226 -33.44 12.39 -31.03
CA ALA A 226 -34.81 11.99 -31.35
C ALA A 226 -35.76 13.07 -30.80
N PRO A 227 -36.52 13.79 -31.65
CA PRO A 227 -37.44 14.82 -31.17
C PRO A 227 -38.64 14.22 -30.41
N GLY A 228 -38.99 14.82 -29.27
CA GLY A 228 -40.13 14.44 -28.42
C GLY A 228 -39.85 14.58 -26.91
N PRO A 229 -40.87 14.50 -26.04
CA PRO A 229 -40.67 14.42 -24.58
C PRO A 229 -39.89 13.14 -24.25
N GLY A 230 -38.61 13.29 -23.88
CA GLY A 230 -37.65 12.19 -23.77
C GLY A 230 -36.50 12.24 -24.79
N SER A 231 -36.39 13.34 -25.55
CA SER A 231 -35.26 13.63 -26.45
C SER A 231 -33.92 13.65 -25.73
N SER A 232 -32.84 13.42 -26.48
CA SER A 232 -31.46 13.55 -25.99
C SER A 232 -31.19 14.92 -25.38
N THR A 233 -31.70 15.99 -25.99
CA THR A 233 -31.59 17.38 -25.50
C THR A 233 -32.19 17.55 -24.10
N ALA A 234 -33.44 17.08 -23.89
CA ALA A 234 -34.09 17.20 -22.59
C ALA A 234 -33.38 16.38 -21.50
N LYS A 235 -32.86 15.20 -21.85
CA LYS A 235 -32.04 14.38 -20.92
C LYS A 235 -30.72 15.06 -20.59
N TRP A 236 -30.10 15.70 -21.58
CA TRP A 236 -28.86 16.44 -21.41
C TRP A 236 -29.05 17.65 -20.50
N ASP A 237 -30.11 18.44 -20.71
CA ASP A 237 -30.46 19.59 -19.87
C ASP A 237 -30.63 19.20 -18.40
N LEU A 238 -31.28 18.05 -18.13
CA LEU A 238 -31.42 17.53 -16.76
C LEU A 238 -30.07 17.18 -16.12
N ILE A 239 -29.13 16.63 -16.89
CA ILE A 239 -27.77 16.33 -16.39
C ILE A 239 -27.02 17.64 -16.13
N LEU A 240 -27.10 18.60 -17.06
CA LEU A 240 -26.47 19.90 -16.93
C LEU A 240 -26.96 20.63 -15.68
N GLU A 241 -28.27 20.68 -15.45
CA GLU A 241 -28.87 21.31 -14.27
C GLU A 241 -28.47 20.61 -12.96
N ARG A 242 -28.38 19.27 -12.97
CA ARG A 242 -27.84 18.52 -11.81
C ARG A 242 -26.42 18.93 -11.47
N PHE A 243 -25.52 19.01 -12.46
CA PHE A 243 -24.12 19.37 -12.22
C PHE A 243 -23.95 20.85 -11.86
N LYS A 244 -24.75 21.77 -12.42
CA LYS A 244 -24.84 23.15 -11.94
C LYS A 244 -25.25 23.20 -10.47
N GLY A 245 -26.22 22.38 -10.07
CA GLY A 245 -26.62 22.23 -8.66
C GLY A 245 -25.48 21.76 -7.76
N TYR A 246 -24.65 20.81 -8.21
CA TYR A 246 -23.44 20.41 -7.48
C TYR A 246 -22.42 21.55 -7.39
N ARG A 247 -22.22 22.33 -8.46
CA ARG A 247 -21.34 23.51 -8.44
C ARG A 247 -21.80 24.54 -7.40
N ALA A 248 -23.08 24.86 -7.41
CA ALA A 248 -23.68 25.80 -6.46
C ALA A 248 -23.50 25.33 -5.01
N LEU A 249 -23.80 24.06 -4.73
CA LEU A 249 -23.56 23.46 -3.40
C LEU A 249 -22.10 23.56 -2.96
N TRP A 250 -21.15 23.36 -3.88
CA TRP A 250 -19.73 23.49 -3.56
C TRP A 250 -19.38 24.93 -3.20
N GLN A 251 -19.86 25.90 -3.99
CA GLN A 251 -19.58 27.32 -3.77
C GLN A 251 -20.20 27.85 -2.47
N GLU A 252 -21.42 27.43 -2.15
CA GLU A 252 -22.20 27.95 -1.03
C GLU A 252 -21.93 27.21 0.29
N GLN A 253 -21.79 25.88 0.24
CA GLN A 253 -21.77 25.02 1.43
C GLN A 253 -20.48 24.19 1.55
N GLY A 254 -19.59 24.29 0.56
CA GLY A 254 -18.28 23.65 0.58
C GLY A 254 -18.25 22.24 0.00
N PHE A 255 -17.03 21.72 -0.12
CA PHE A 255 -16.72 20.48 -0.84
C PHE A 255 -17.41 19.23 -0.26
N VAL A 256 -17.38 19.05 1.06
CA VAL A 256 -17.95 17.85 1.71
C VAL A 256 -19.46 17.76 1.52
N VAL A 257 -20.16 18.89 1.59
CA VAL A 257 -21.62 18.93 1.40
C VAL A 257 -21.98 18.58 -0.04
N MET A 258 -21.27 19.17 -1.01
CA MET A 258 -21.42 18.83 -2.42
C MET A 258 -21.14 17.34 -2.67
N MET A 259 -20.01 16.81 -2.22
CA MET A 259 -19.65 15.40 -2.42
C MET A 259 -20.64 14.45 -1.77
N GLY A 260 -21.14 14.78 -0.56
CA GLY A 260 -22.18 14.01 0.09
C GLY A 260 -23.49 13.96 -0.71
N SER A 261 -23.89 15.09 -1.31
CA SER A 261 -25.04 15.15 -2.22
C SER A 261 -24.82 14.32 -3.48
N LEU A 262 -23.66 14.48 -4.13
CA LEU A 262 -23.28 13.75 -5.35
C LEU A 262 -23.28 12.24 -5.09
N ILE A 263 -22.62 11.77 -4.02
CA ILE A 263 -22.55 10.33 -3.65
C ILE A 263 -23.96 9.73 -3.45
N ARG A 264 -24.87 10.47 -2.81
CA ARG A 264 -26.25 9.99 -2.56
C ARG A 264 -27.11 10.03 -3.82
N LYS A 265 -27.18 11.17 -4.51
CA LYS A 265 -28.08 11.39 -5.64
C LYS A 265 -27.68 10.57 -6.88
N GLU A 266 -26.37 10.35 -7.06
CA GLU A 266 -25.85 9.55 -8.18
C GLU A 266 -25.74 8.04 -7.84
N GLY A 267 -26.17 7.61 -6.66
CA GLY A 267 -26.16 6.17 -6.28
C GLY A 267 -24.77 5.53 -6.21
N ILE A 268 -23.72 6.31 -5.96
CA ILE A 268 -22.31 5.86 -6.08
C ILE A 268 -22.00 4.68 -5.17
N LYS A 269 -22.45 4.70 -3.91
CA LYS A 269 -22.13 3.63 -2.95
C LYS A 269 -22.66 2.28 -3.40
N ALA A 270 -23.94 2.22 -3.74
CA ALA A 270 -24.59 0.98 -4.19
C ALA A 270 -23.94 0.45 -5.46
N ARG A 271 -23.61 1.35 -6.41
CA ARG A 271 -22.93 1.00 -7.65
C ARG A 271 -21.55 0.39 -7.40
N LEU A 272 -20.71 1.05 -6.61
CA LEU A 272 -19.36 0.56 -6.35
C LEU A 272 -19.37 -0.77 -5.60
N LEU A 273 -20.23 -0.93 -4.58
CA LEU A 273 -20.36 -2.18 -3.83
C LEU A 273 -20.84 -3.36 -4.69
N GLY A 274 -21.57 -3.10 -5.77
CA GLY A 274 -21.99 -4.13 -6.73
C GLY A 274 -20.91 -4.60 -7.71
N GLN A 275 -19.70 -4.03 -7.67
CA GLN A 275 -18.60 -4.36 -8.57
C GLN A 275 -17.53 -5.22 -7.88
N PRO A 276 -16.70 -5.95 -8.65
CA PRO A 276 -15.53 -6.63 -8.09
C PRO A 276 -14.65 -5.67 -7.30
N TYR A 277 -14.24 -6.08 -6.10
CA TYR A 277 -13.46 -5.24 -5.17
C TYR A 277 -14.16 -3.94 -4.75
N GLY A 278 -15.51 -3.89 -4.80
CA GLY A 278 -16.31 -2.69 -4.56
C GLY A 278 -16.05 -1.97 -3.24
N GLU A 279 -15.85 -2.72 -2.15
CA GLU A 279 -15.53 -2.16 -0.83
C GLU A 279 -14.21 -1.39 -0.84
N ARG A 280 -13.19 -1.93 -1.52
CA ARG A 280 -11.90 -1.28 -1.71
C ARG A 280 -12.03 0.02 -2.48
N ARG A 281 -12.77 0.00 -3.59
CA ARG A 281 -13.00 1.17 -4.43
C ARG A 281 -13.73 2.27 -3.67
N LEU A 282 -14.77 1.90 -2.92
CA LEU A 282 -15.51 2.83 -2.07
C LEU A 282 -14.61 3.42 -0.97
N THR A 283 -13.78 2.59 -0.34
CA THR A 283 -12.82 3.04 0.68
C THR A 283 -11.81 4.03 0.11
N ASN A 284 -11.26 3.76 -1.08
CA ASN A 284 -10.35 4.68 -1.77
C ASN A 284 -11.03 6.02 -2.06
N LEU A 285 -12.26 6.00 -2.59
CA LEU A 285 -13.03 7.21 -2.89
C LEU A 285 -13.28 8.06 -1.65
N LEU A 286 -13.77 7.45 -0.57
CA LEU A 286 -14.03 8.16 0.69
C LEU A 286 -12.73 8.71 1.29
N HIS A 287 -11.64 7.95 1.20
CA HIS A 287 -10.33 8.40 1.65
C HIS A 287 -9.82 9.60 0.84
N LEU A 288 -10.00 9.61 -0.48
CA LEU A 288 -9.69 10.77 -1.32
C LEU A 288 -10.49 12.01 -0.90
N VAL A 289 -11.80 11.86 -0.63
CA VAL A 289 -12.66 12.95 -0.16
C VAL A 289 -12.13 13.54 1.16
N GLU A 290 -11.69 12.69 2.09
CA GLU A 290 -11.10 13.15 3.36
C GLU A 290 -9.78 13.90 3.16
N LEU A 291 -8.87 13.38 2.31
CA LEU A 291 -7.60 14.04 2.00
C LEU A 291 -7.81 15.40 1.34
N ILE A 292 -8.78 15.48 0.42
CA ILE A 292 -9.17 16.73 -0.23
C ILE A 292 -9.69 17.72 0.81
N GLN A 293 -10.56 17.29 1.72
CA GLN A 293 -11.09 18.15 2.77
C GLN A 293 -9.99 18.64 3.72
N GLN A 294 -9.05 17.77 4.09
CA GLN A 294 -7.91 18.15 4.91
C GLN A 294 -7.06 19.23 4.20
N ALA A 295 -6.76 19.05 2.92
CA ALA A 295 -6.01 20.03 2.15
C ALA A 295 -6.74 21.37 2.01
N LEU A 296 -8.06 21.35 1.77
CA LEU A 296 -8.89 22.56 1.73
C LEU A 296 -8.85 23.32 3.06
N SER A 297 -8.90 22.61 4.19
CA SER A 297 -8.85 23.22 5.52
C SER A 297 -7.50 23.90 5.83
N GLN A 298 -6.39 23.35 5.30
CA GLN A 298 -5.04 23.85 5.55
C GLN A 298 -4.64 24.98 4.60
N ARG A 299 -5.02 24.89 3.32
CA ARG A 299 -4.50 25.75 2.24
C ARG A 299 -5.50 26.80 1.75
N ARG A 300 -6.75 26.79 2.24
CA ARG A 300 -7.84 27.72 1.83
C ARG A 300 -7.92 27.94 0.32
N MET A 301 -8.02 26.83 -0.43
CA MET A 301 -8.08 26.85 -1.89
C MET A 301 -9.53 27.01 -2.38
N GLY A 302 -9.74 27.79 -3.44
CA GLY A 302 -10.97 27.75 -4.23
C GLY A 302 -11.01 26.55 -5.17
N ILE A 303 -12.12 26.36 -5.90
CA ILE A 303 -12.36 25.21 -6.79
C ILE A 303 -11.20 24.98 -7.77
N SER A 304 -10.81 26.01 -8.54
CA SER A 304 -9.72 25.89 -9.53
C SER A 304 -8.36 25.59 -8.88
N GLY A 305 -8.11 26.13 -7.69
CA GLY A 305 -6.90 25.84 -6.92
C GLY A 305 -6.86 24.38 -6.47
N LEU A 306 -8.00 23.84 -6.06
CA LEU A 306 -8.11 22.45 -5.68
C LEU A 306 -7.84 21.50 -6.85
N LEU A 307 -8.45 21.75 -8.02
CA LEU A 307 -8.27 20.91 -9.21
C LEU A 307 -6.80 20.86 -9.64
N ARG A 308 -6.11 22.01 -9.62
CA ARG A 308 -4.66 22.06 -9.89
C ARG A 308 -3.86 21.27 -8.86
N TRP A 309 -4.14 21.48 -7.57
CA TRP A 309 -3.47 20.75 -6.49
C TRP A 309 -3.68 19.24 -6.60
N MET A 310 -4.89 18.79 -6.93
CA MET A 310 -5.20 17.38 -7.13
C MET A 310 -4.41 16.77 -8.29
N GLY A 311 -4.31 17.49 -9.41
CA GLY A 311 -3.46 17.10 -10.54
C GLY A 311 -1.98 17.01 -10.16
N ASP A 312 -1.48 17.89 -9.28
CA ASP A 312 -0.11 17.83 -8.77
C ASP A 312 0.11 16.62 -7.86
N GLN A 313 -0.83 16.28 -6.97
CA GLN A 313 -0.75 15.08 -6.13
C GLN A 313 -0.70 13.80 -6.98
N ARG A 314 -1.54 13.71 -8.01
CA ARG A 314 -1.56 12.57 -8.95
C ARG A 314 -0.27 12.43 -9.75
N ARG A 315 0.41 13.52 -10.07
CA ARG A 315 1.72 13.51 -10.75
C ARG A 315 2.90 13.22 -9.82
N GLY A 316 2.64 12.82 -8.58
CA GLY A 316 3.68 12.48 -7.60
C GLY A 316 4.13 13.66 -6.74
N GLY A 317 3.25 14.65 -6.54
CA GLY A 317 3.45 15.80 -5.66
C GLY A 317 3.97 15.44 -4.26
N ASN A 318 4.63 16.41 -3.63
CA ASN A 318 5.49 16.23 -2.45
C ASN A 318 4.80 15.74 -1.16
N GLU A 319 3.48 15.58 -1.10
CA GLU A 319 2.79 15.05 0.10
C GLU A 319 2.82 13.52 0.12
N LYS A 320 4.03 12.97 0.32
CA LYS A 320 4.26 11.56 0.65
C LYS A 320 4.05 11.32 2.16
N GLY A 321 2.89 11.72 2.67
CA GLY A 321 2.49 11.47 4.05
C GLY A 321 1.91 10.06 4.22
N GLU A 322 2.04 9.46 5.41
CA GLU A 322 1.39 8.17 5.69
C GLU A 322 -0.14 8.23 5.51
N ALA A 323 -0.73 9.42 5.69
CA ALA A 323 -2.15 9.67 5.48
C ALA A 323 -2.62 9.42 4.03
N SER A 324 -1.75 9.52 3.01
CA SER A 324 -2.12 9.25 1.62
C SER A 324 -1.98 7.78 1.22
N LEU A 325 -1.42 6.95 2.10
CA LEU A 325 -1.34 5.51 1.89
C LEU A 325 -2.73 4.92 1.97
N MET A 326 -3.07 4.05 1.03
CA MET A 326 -4.36 3.38 1.09
C MET A 326 -4.56 2.68 2.44
N ARG A 327 -5.78 2.78 2.97
CA ARG A 327 -6.15 2.17 4.25
C ARG A 327 -5.99 0.66 4.20
N LEU A 328 -5.57 0.07 5.32
CA LEU A 328 -5.61 -1.36 5.53
C LEU A 328 -7.08 -1.76 5.65
N GLU A 329 -7.51 -2.78 4.91
CA GLU A 329 -8.76 -3.46 5.24
C GLU A 329 -8.56 -4.10 6.60
N SER A 330 -9.51 -3.88 7.51
CA SER A 330 -9.48 -4.46 8.84
C SER A 330 -9.71 -5.96 8.73
N ASP A 331 -8.65 -6.72 8.52
CA ASP A 331 -8.70 -8.17 8.65
C ASP A 331 -7.47 -8.68 9.41
N GLU A 332 -7.74 -9.16 10.62
CA GLU A 332 -6.76 -9.77 11.53
C GLU A 332 -6.18 -11.09 10.99
N GLU A 333 -6.64 -11.56 9.82
CA GLU A 333 -6.28 -12.84 9.19
C GLU A 333 -5.72 -12.70 7.76
N ALA A 334 -5.01 -11.61 7.45
CA ALA A 334 -4.36 -11.41 6.15
C ALA A 334 -2.83 -11.58 6.19
N VAL A 335 -2.25 -12.07 5.09
CA VAL A 335 -0.78 -12.12 4.90
C VAL A 335 -0.23 -10.70 4.72
N LYS A 336 0.82 -10.34 5.45
CA LYS A 336 1.40 -8.99 5.42
C LYS A 336 2.47 -8.89 4.33
N ILE A 337 2.38 -7.92 3.44
CA ILE A 337 3.41 -7.65 2.43
C ILE A 337 4.05 -6.31 2.76
N LEU A 338 5.35 -6.29 3.06
CA LEU A 338 6.08 -5.12 3.53
C LEU A 338 7.29 -4.84 2.65
N THR A 339 7.62 -3.56 2.46
CA THR A 339 8.94 -3.22 1.94
C THR A 339 9.99 -3.31 3.06
N ILE A 340 11.23 -3.67 2.73
CA ILE A 340 12.33 -3.75 3.73
C ILE A 340 12.52 -2.44 4.50
N TYR A 341 12.20 -1.29 3.89
CA TYR A 341 12.28 0.00 4.58
C TYR A 341 11.21 0.18 5.67
N LYS A 342 10.08 -0.54 5.57
CA LYS A 342 8.94 -0.43 6.49
C LYS A 342 8.78 -1.60 7.45
N SER A 343 9.60 -2.64 7.32
CA SER A 343 9.54 -3.87 8.14
C SER A 343 10.14 -3.71 9.52
#